data_AF-A0A318KQ44-F1
#
_entry.id   AF-A0A318KQ44-F1
#
_cell.length_a   1.000
_cell.length_b   1.000
_cell.length_c   1.000
_cell.angle_alpha   90.00
_cell.angle_beta   90.00
_cell.angle_gamma   90.00
#
_symmetry.space_group_name_H-M   'P 1'
#
loop_
_entity.id
_entity.type
_entity.pdbx_description
1 polymer ?
#
loop_
_entity_poly.entity_id
_entity_poly.type
_entity_poly.pdbx_seq_one_letter_code
_entity_poly.pdbx_strand_id
1 'polypeptide(L)'
;MNKAYDAIVVGGGPAGLSAAIYLARAKFSVLVLEKEKFGGQITITSEVVNYPGVIKTDGKKLTAEMREQASLFGAEFLLAEVEELQLEDEIKTVKTDKGNFQCAGIVLATGSSPRKLGFKGEKEFQGRGVAYCATCDGEFFTGSEVFVIGGGFAAAEEAIFLTKYARHVNIIVREPDFTCAKTIADKARANEHITVYTNTEIIEASGEGSLKKAVFINNETKETWTYEAKANESFGIFVFAGYEPANALFKDQVKLNEVGNVITDMNRKTSLDGVYAAGDICEKNLRQVVTAVSDGAIAATSLERVIEAVVEKHGLKTEKLKVKANTSADNVEAASADSFISSDMTAQLKTLYQKLDKDVWISCYADESKFGLEMSNFIDEFAQTSPHIKVTKQPLDAAHSQPCFVFCDADKQPLGLIYHAVPGGHEFTSFALAVYNAAGPKQPLDESLLEAIHKMTAKQNIKVMVSLSCTMCPEVVQSAQRIALENHHVDTEIYDLAQFPELKEKYKIMSVPCMVINDEKVHFGKKSLKDILELL
;
A
#
# COMPACT_ATOMS: atom_id res chain seq x y z
N MET A 1 -18.20 -20.25 -25.93
CA MET A 1 -18.91 -20.61 -24.68
C MET A 1 -18.63 -19.50 -23.68
N ASN A 2 -19.66 -18.94 -23.05
CA ASN A 2 -19.46 -17.97 -21.97
C ASN A 2 -18.83 -18.70 -20.79
N LYS A 3 -17.79 -18.12 -20.18
CA LYS A 3 -17.21 -18.68 -18.95
C LYS A 3 -18.18 -18.43 -17.80
N ALA A 4 -18.44 -19.45 -17.00
CA ALA A 4 -19.32 -19.35 -15.84
C ALA A 4 -18.50 -19.39 -14.55
N TYR A 5 -18.85 -18.57 -13.58
CA TYR A 5 -18.29 -18.56 -12.23
C TYR A 5 -19.39 -18.80 -11.21
N ASP A 6 -19.06 -19.28 -10.04
CA ASP A 6 -20.02 -19.37 -8.93
C ASP A 6 -20.44 -17.96 -8.52
N ALA A 7 -19.46 -17.06 -8.40
CA ALA A 7 -19.69 -15.66 -8.11
C ALA A 7 -18.85 -14.70 -8.98
N ILE A 8 -19.44 -13.57 -9.33
CA ILE A 8 -18.72 -12.43 -9.90
C ILE A 8 -18.80 -11.24 -8.92
N VAL A 9 -17.67 -10.58 -8.71
CA VAL A 9 -17.58 -9.33 -7.94
C VAL A 9 -17.26 -8.20 -8.91
N VAL A 10 -18.12 -7.18 -8.96
CA VAL A 10 -17.94 -6.00 -9.82
C VAL A 10 -17.38 -4.86 -8.98
N GLY A 11 -16.09 -4.59 -9.12
CA GLY A 11 -15.34 -3.58 -8.39
C GLY A 11 -14.20 -4.18 -7.55
N GLY A 12 -12.98 -3.70 -7.78
CA GLY A 12 -11.75 -4.19 -7.18
C GLY A 12 -11.28 -3.41 -5.95
N GLY A 13 -12.18 -2.69 -5.25
CA GLY A 13 -11.89 -1.95 -4.02
C GLY A 13 -11.98 -2.82 -2.75
N PRO A 14 -11.78 -2.26 -1.54
CA PRO A 14 -11.74 -3.03 -0.29
C PRO A 14 -12.96 -3.93 -0.04
N ALA A 15 -14.16 -3.48 -0.40
CA ALA A 15 -15.37 -4.29 -0.29
C ALA A 15 -15.36 -5.50 -1.21
N GLY A 16 -15.00 -5.30 -2.48
CA GLY A 16 -14.93 -6.38 -3.47
C GLY A 16 -13.80 -7.36 -3.18
N LEU A 17 -12.65 -6.87 -2.75
CA LEU A 17 -11.53 -7.72 -2.32
C LEU A 17 -11.90 -8.57 -1.10
N SER A 18 -12.56 -7.97 -0.10
CA SER A 18 -13.08 -8.70 1.06
C SER A 18 -14.09 -9.79 0.66
N ALA A 19 -15.04 -9.44 -0.22
CA ALA A 19 -16.01 -10.42 -0.72
C ALA A 19 -15.32 -11.58 -1.46
N ALA A 20 -14.31 -11.28 -2.28
CA ALA A 20 -13.54 -12.27 -3.01
C ALA A 20 -12.76 -13.21 -2.08
N ILE A 21 -12.16 -12.70 -0.99
CA ILE A 21 -11.50 -13.53 0.03
C ILE A 21 -12.48 -14.56 0.60
N TYR A 22 -13.65 -14.11 1.06
CA TYR A 22 -14.61 -14.99 1.73
C TYR A 22 -15.21 -16.02 0.77
N LEU A 23 -15.64 -15.60 -0.43
CA LEU A 23 -16.18 -16.52 -1.44
C LEU A 23 -15.14 -17.55 -1.90
N ALA A 24 -13.90 -17.14 -2.16
CA ALA A 24 -12.85 -18.07 -2.57
C ALA A 24 -12.44 -19.04 -1.43
N ARG A 25 -12.44 -18.57 -0.18
CA ARG A 25 -12.24 -19.43 1.00
C ARG A 25 -13.32 -20.50 1.13
N ALA A 26 -14.56 -20.15 0.80
CA ALA A 26 -15.70 -21.07 0.73
C ALA A 26 -15.64 -22.00 -0.50
N LYS A 27 -14.53 -22.02 -1.25
CA LYS A 27 -14.28 -22.89 -2.40
C LYS A 27 -15.21 -22.62 -3.60
N PHE A 28 -15.70 -21.40 -3.74
CA PHE A 28 -16.36 -20.93 -4.96
C PHE A 28 -15.36 -20.39 -5.98
N SER A 29 -15.61 -20.64 -7.26
CA SER A 29 -14.94 -19.95 -8.35
C SER A 29 -15.39 -18.49 -8.41
N VAL A 30 -14.46 -17.57 -8.20
CA VAL A 30 -14.72 -16.14 -8.10
C VAL A 30 -13.97 -15.39 -9.17
N LEU A 31 -14.66 -14.51 -9.89
CA LEU A 31 -14.04 -13.52 -10.77
C LEU A 31 -14.29 -12.11 -10.24
N VAL A 32 -13.22 -11.37 -9.97
CA VAL A 32 -13.26 -9.94 -9.64
C VAL A 32 -12.96 -9.13 -10.90
N LEU A 33 -13.92 -8.29 -11.28
CA LEU A 33 -13.85 -7.39 -12.42
C LEU A 33 -13.52 -5.97 -11.95
N GLU A 34 -12.54 -5.34 -12.58
CA GLU A 34 -12.16 -3.95 -12.32
C GLU A 34 -11.83 -3.24 -13.64
N LYS A 35 -12.33 -2.02 -13.82
CA LYS A 35 -12.22 -1.30 -15.10
C LYS A 35 -10.82 -0.74 -15.36
N GLU A 36 -10.15 -0.23 -14.33
CA GLU A 36 -8.90 0.52 -14.50
C GLU A 36 -7.76 -0.09 -13.69
N LYS A 37 -7.88 -0.07 -12.37
CA LYS A 37 -6.84 -0.53 -11.46
C LYS A 37 -7.45 -1.05 -10.16
N PHE A 38 -6.97 -2.21 -9.73
CA PHE A 38 -7.35 -2.78 -8.44
C PHE A 38 -6.92 -1.91 -7.26
N GLY A 39 -7.78 -1.91 -6.24
CA GLY A 39 -7.59 -1.23 -4.96
C GLY A 39 -8.62 -0.14 -4.68
N GLY A 40 -9.33 0.37 -5.70
CA GLY A 40 -10.37 1.38 -5.51
C GLY A 40 -9.83 2.73 -5.00
N GLN A 41 -10.71 3.55 -4.41
CA GLN A 41 -10.41 4.95 -4.11
C GLN A 41 -9.25 5.13 -3.11
N ILE A 42 -9.11 4.24 -2.12
CA ILE A 42 -8.06 4.33 -1.08
C ILE A 42 -6.64 4.37 -1.69
N THR A 43 -6.44 3.89 -2.92
CA THR A 43 -5.13 3.89 -3.60
C THR A 43 -4.53 5.28 -3.87
N ILE A 44 -5.33 6.34 -3.75
CA ILE A 44 -4.85 7.73 -3.85
C ILE A 44 -4.37 8.29 -2.50
N THR A 45 -4.65 7.58 -1.40
CA THR A 45 -4.29 7.99 -0.05
C THR A 45 -2.85 7.57 0.26
N SER A 46 -2.01 8.56 0.59
CA SER A 46 -0.59 8.37 0.89
C SER A 46 -0.34 7.72 2.25
N GLU A 47 -1.26 7.88 3.20
CA GLU A 47 -1.11 7.37 4.55
C GLU A 47 -2.45 6.92 5.13
N VAL A 48 -2.50 5.71 5.67
CA VAL A 48 -3.66 5.08 6.30
C VAL A 48 -3.26 4.69 7.73
N VAL A 49 -3.94 5.27 8.71
CA VAL A 49 -3.66 5.09 10.16
C VAL A 49 -4.87 4.61 10.95
N ASN A 50 -6.02 4.46 10.29
CA ASN A 50 -7.30 4.18 10.93
C ASN A 50 -7.88 2.80 10.56
N TYR A 51 -7.07 1.90 9.98
CA TYR A 51 -7.47 0.53 9.68
C TYR A 51 -6.98 -0.44 10.79
N PRO A 52 -7.87 -1.02 11.61
CA PRO A 52 -7.47 -1.84 12.75
C PRO A 52 -6.59 -3.03 12.35
N GLY A 53 -5.55 -3.28 13.15
CA GLY A 53 -4.54 -4.31 12.86
C GLY A 53 -3.41 -3.82 11.95
N VAL A 54 -3.50 -2.61 11.38
CA VAL A 54 -2.45 -1.99 10.58
C VAL A 54 -2.14 -0.61 11.16
N ILE A 55 -1.04 -0.51 11.92
CA ILE A 55 -0.66 0.72 12.64
C ILE A 55 -0.48 1.91 11.67
N LYS A 56 0.22 1.68 10.56
CA LYS A 56 0.45 2.67 9.50
C LYS A 56 0.76 1.96 8.19
N THR A 57 0.13 2.39 7.10
CA THR A 57 0.39 1.90 5.74
C THR A 57 0.03 2.99 4.72
N ASP A 58 0.11 2.68 3.42
CA ASP A 58 -0.49 3.48 2.36
C ASP A 58 -1.62 2.70 1.68
N GLY A 59 -2.51 3.40 0.98
CA GLY A 59 -3.69 2.75 0.41
C GLY A 59 -3.40 1.79 -0.75
N LYS A 60 -2.28 1.95 -1.47
CA LYS A 60 -1.87 1.02 -2.53
C LYS A 60 -1.37 -0.28 -1.91
N LYS A 61 -0.52 -0.19 -0.89
CA LYS A 61 0.01 -1.35 -0.17
C LYS A 61 -1.11 -2.16 0.48
N LEU A 62 -1.99 -1.49 1.24
CA LEU A 62 -3.10 -2.14 1.94
C LEU A 62 -3.97 -2.99 1.00
N THR A 63 -4.33 -2.42 -0.16
CA THR A 63 -5.21 -3.12 -1.10
C THR A 63 -4.50 -4.11 -2.00
N ALA A 64 -3.19 -3.94 -2.24
CA ALA A 64 -2.36 -4.96 -2.87
C ALA A 64 -2.30 -6.23 -1.99
N GLU A 65 -2.12 -6.08 -0.68
CA GLU A 65 -2.13 -7.20 0.28
C GLU A 65 -3.50 -7.87 0.33
N MET A 66 -4.60 -7.11 0.37
CA MET A 66 -5.97 -7.68 0.29
C MET A 66 -6.20 -8.48 -1.00
N ARG A 67 -5.71 -7.97 -2.14
CA ARG A 67 -5.81 -8.66 -3.44
C ARG A 67 -4.98 -9.94 -3.47
N GLU A 68 -3.78 -9.91 -2.92
CA GLU A 68 -2.93 -11.08 -2.78
C GLU A 68 -3.61 -12.15 -1.93
N GLN A 69 -4.18 -11.79 -0.77
CA GLN A 69 -4.95 -12.70 0.08
C GLN A 69 -6.08 -13.39 -0.70
N ALA A 70 -6.88 -12.63 -1.45
CA ALA A 70 -7.94 -13.19 -2.29
C ALA A 70 -7.40 -14.14 -3.37
N SER A 71 -6.28 -13.77 -4.00
CA SER A 71 -5.62 -14.58 -5.05
C SER A 71 -5.09 -15.90 -4.49
N LEU A 72 -4.56 -15.91 -3.26
CA LEU A 72 -4.07 -17.12 -2.58
C LEU A 72 -5.20 -18.13 -2.32
N PHE A 73 -6.42 -17.67 -2.08
CA PHE A 73 -7.60 -18.53 -2.00
C PHE A 73 -8.16 -18.94 -3.36
N GLY A 74 -7.61 -18.39 -4.46
CA GLY A 74 -7.93 -18.76 -5.83
C GLY A 74 -8.98 -17.86 -6.50
N ALA A 75 -9.24 -16.66 -5.97
CA ALA A 75 -10.01 -15.66 -6.70
C ALA A 75 -9.25 -15.21 -7.95
N GLU A 76 -9.95 -15.12 -9.09
CA GLU A 76 -9.42 -14.61 -10.34
C GLU A 76 -9.68 -13.11 -10.46
N PHE A 77 -8.75 -12.41 -11.11
CA PHE A 77 -8.79 -10.96 -11.28
C PHE A 77 -8.67 -10.62 -12.75
N LEU A 78 -9.62 -9.84 -13.27
CA LEU A 78 -9.61 -9.39 -14.65
C LEU A 78 -9.79 -7.88 -14.71
N LEU A 79 -8.84 -7.21 -15.36
CA LEU A 79 -9.01 -5.83 -15.78
C LEU A 79 -9.91 -5.81 -17.01
N ALA A 80 -11.17 -5.42 -16.83
CA ALA A 80 -12.19 -5.33 -17.86
C ALA A 80 -13.27 -4.34 -17.42
N GLU A 81 -13.76 -3.56 -18.38
CA GLU A 81 -14.88 -2.66 -18.19
C GLU A 81 -16.18 -3.45 -18.35
N VAL A 82 -17.03 -3.42 -17.33
CA VAL A 82 -18.37 -3.99 -17.42
C VAL A 82 -19.25 -3.00 -18.16
N GLU A 83 -19.78 -3.42 -19.31
CA GLU A 83 -20.61 -2.60 -20.19
C GLU A 83 -22.10 -2.80 -19.91
N GLU A 84 -22.49 -4.03 -19.54
CA GLU A 84 -23.89 -4.40 -19.30
C GLU A 84 -23.99 -5.49 -18.22
N LEU A 85 -25.01 -5.36 -17.36
CA LEU A 85 -25.40 -6.35 -16.36
C LEU A 85 -26.84 -6.78 -16.61
N GLN A 86 -27.09 -8.10 -16.62
CA GLN A 86 -28.44 -8.67 -16.66
C GLN A 86 -28.66 -9.43 -15.35
N LEU A 87 -29.44 -8.84 -14.44
CA LEU A 87 -29.50 -9.24 -13.04
C LEU A 87 -30.80 -9.93 -12.61
N GLU A 88 -31.84 -9.91 -13.44
CA GLU A 88 -33.17 -10.45 -13.10
C GLU A 88 -33.21 -11.98 -13.06
N ASP A 89 -32.54 -12.65 -14.01
CA ASP A 89 -32.51 -14.10 -14.13
C ASP A 89 -31.76 -14.78 -12.97
N GLU A 90 -32.04 -16.05 -12.65
CA GLU A 90 -31.29 -16.78 -11.61
C GLU A 90 -29.80 -16.95 -11.96
N ILE A 91 -29.48 -17.12 -13.25
CA ILE A 91 -28.11 -17.05 -13.77
C ILE A 91 -27.87 -15.64 -14.31
N LYS A 92 -27.00 -14.89 -13.65
CA LYS A 92 -26.67 -13.51 -14.01
C LYS A 92 -25.73 -13.50 -15.21
N THR A 93 -25.87 -12.51 -16.08
CA THR A 93 -24.97 -12.29 -17.22
C THR A 93 -24.23 -10.97 -17.08
N VAL A 94 -22.90 -11.01 -17.26
CA VAL A 94 -22.00 -9.85 -17.18
C VAL A 94 -21.27 -9.71 -18.51
N LYS A 95 -21.51 -8.61 -19.24
CA LYS A 95 -20.84 -8.31 -20.50
C LYS A 95 -19.72 -7.30 -20.27
N THR A 96 -18.57 -7.57 -20.85
CA THR A 96 -17.38 -6.73 -20.72
C THR A 96 -16.69 -6.53 -22.06
N ASP A 97 -15.80 -5.55 -22.12
CA ASP A 97 -14.89 -5.33 -23.25
C ASP A 97 -13.92 -6.52 -23.50
N LYS A 98 -13.81 -7.45 -22.54
CA LYS A 98 -13.00 -8.68 -22.61
C LYS A 98 -13.82 -9.96 -22.79
N GLY A 99 -15.13 -9.84 -23.01
CA GLY A 99 -16.03 -10.96 -23.26
C GLY A 99 -17.17 -11.08 -22.25
N ASN A 100 -17.98 -12.13 -22.42
CA ASN A 100 -19.20 -12.35 -21.65
C ASN A 100 -19.01 -13.47 -20.63
N PHE A 101 -19.49 -13.21 -19.42
CA PHE A 101 -19.43 -14.11 -18.29
C PHE A 101 -20.83 -14.39 -17.75
N GLN A 102 -20.99 -15.54 -17.08
CA GLN A 102 -22.20 -15.90 -16.36
C GLN A 102 -21.86 -16.22 -14.90
N CYS A 103 -22.81 -16.01 -13.98
CA CYS A 103 -22.63 -16.45 -12.60
C CYS A 103 -23.92 -16.75 -11.86
N ALA A 104 -23.82 -17.56 -10.81
CA ALA A 104 -24.95 -17.86 -9.92
C ALA A 104 -25.22 -16.72 -8.92
N GLY A 105 -24.17 -16.01 -8.49
CA GLY A 105 -24.27 -14.87 -7.59
C GLY A 105 -23.43 -13.68 -8.02
N ILE A 106 -23.85 -12.46 -7.67
CA ILE A 106 -23.10 -11.24 -7.96
C ILE A 106 -23.00 -10.32 -6.74
N VAL A 107 -21.82 -9.72 -6.53
CA VAL A 107 -21.59 -8.65 -5.55
C VAL A 107 -21.25 -7.36 -6.29
N LEU A 108 -22.10 -6.36 -6.16
CA LEU A 108 -21.90 -5.00 -6.66
C LEU A 108 -21.04 -4.22 -5.64
N ALA A 109 -19.78 -3.98 -5.97
CA ALA A 109 -18.80 -3.31 -5.13
C ALA A 109 -18.14 -2.12 -5.84
N THR A 110 -18.92 -1.42 -6.68
CA THR A 110 -18.45 -0.33 -7.56
C THR A 110 -18.09 0.97 -6.81
N GLY A 111 -18.49 1.08 -5.54
CA GLY A 111 -18.16 2.20 -4.68
C GLY A 111 -18.89 3.50 -5.01
N SER A 112 -18.37 4.59 -4.45
CA SER A 112 -18.78 5.97 -4.72
C SER A 112 -17.51 6.81 -4.93
N SER A 113 -17.59 7.88 -5.72
CA SER A 113 -16.48 8.83 -5.87
C SER A 113 -16.89 10.22 -5.41
N PRO A 114 -15.98 11.01 -4.82
CA PRO A 114 -16.28 12.40 -4.49
C PRO A 114 -16.45 13.20 -5.78
N ARG A 115 -17.43 14.11 -5.78
CA ARG A 115 -17.59 15.05 -6.89
C ARG A 115 -16.41 16.01 -6.91
N LYS A 116 -15.73 16.08 -8.06
CA LYS A 116 -14.67 17.05 -8.31
C LYS A 116 -15.26 18.38 -8.72
N LEU A 117 -14.63 19.46 -8.29
CA LEU A 117 -15.07 20.82 -8.61
C LEU A 117 -14.46 21.36 -9.91
N GLY A 118 -13.28 20.86 -10.29
CA GLY A 118 -12.57 21.23 -11.52
C GLY A 118 -11.74 22.52 -11.42
N PHE A 119 -11.49 23.05 -10.21
CA PHE A 119 -10.65 24.25 -10.05
C PHE A 119 -9.18 23.96 -10.35
N LYS A 120 -8.44 24.98 -10.78
CA LYS A 120 -7.02 24.83 -11.13
C LYS A 120 -6.22 24.39 -9.90
N GLY A 121 -5.47 23.31 -10.01
CA GLY A 121 -4.70 22.72 -8.90
C GLY A 121 -5.42 21.59 -8.14
N GLU A 122 -6.73 21.37 -8.33
CA GLU A 122 -7.45 20.30 -7.60
C GLU A 122 -6.80 18.92 -7.79
N LYS A 123 -6.50 18.56 -9.06
CA LYS A 123 -5.86 17.28 -9.39
C LYS A 123 -4.39 17.22 -9.01
N GLU A 124 -3.68 18.35 -9.10
CA GLU A 124 -2.24 18.44 -8.84
C GLU A 124 -1.92 18.26 -7.35
N PHE A 125 -2.73 18.85 -6.48
CA PHE A 125 -2.55 18.82 -5.03
C PHE A 125 -3.39 17.74 -4.34
N GLN A 126 -4.05 16.86 -5.09
CA GLN A 126 -4.78 15.72 -4.54
C GLN A 126 -3.84 14.81 -3.73
N GLY A 127 -4.15 14.63 -2.43
CA GLY A 127 -3.30 13.88 -1.49
C GLY A 127 -2.03 14.61 -1.04
N ARG A 128 -1.89 15.91 -1.40
CA ARG A 128 -0.76 16.81 -1.04
C ARG A 128 -1.24 18.19 -0.59
N GLY A 129 -2.44 18.24 -0.02
CA GLY A 129 -3.10 19.48 0.43
C GLY A 129 -4.58 19.53 0.07
N VAL A 130 -5.00 18.90 -1.04
CA VAL A 130 -6.41 18.72 -1.39
C VAL A 130 -6.87 17.32 -0.96
N ALA A 131 -7.91 17.28 -0.14
CA ALA A 131 -8.48 16.09 0.47
C ALA A 131 -10.00 16.03 0.30
N TYR A 132 -10.57 14.84 0.44
CA TYR A 132 -12.02 14.58 0.29
C TYR A 132 -12.62 13.86 1.51
N CYS A 133 -11.80 13.58 2.53
CA CYS A 133 -12.19 12.89 3.76
C CYS A 133 -11.50 13.54 4.97
N ALA A 134 -12.25 14.29 5.77
CA ALA A 134 -11.69 14.92 6.97
C ALA A 134 -11.34 13.91 8.06
N THR A 135 -12.12 12.85 8.23
CA THR A 135 -11.78 11.75 9.15
C THR A 135 -10.46 11.05 8.79
N CYS A 136 -10.12 11.00 7.50
CA CYS A 136 -8.91 10.33 7.01
C CYS A 136 -7.68 11.24 7.10
N ASP A 137 -7.83 12.49 6.64
CA ASP A 137 -6.69 13.37 6.40
C ASP A 137 -6.56 14.50 7.44
N GLY A 138 -7.55 14.70 8.32
CA GLY A 138 -7.64 15.85 9.22
C GLY A 138 -6.45 16.00 10.19
N GLU A 139 -5.93 14.88 10.69
CA GLU A 139 -4.78 14.87 11.62
C GLU A 139 -3.50 15.46 10.99
N PHE A 140 -3.30 15.30 9.68
CA PHE A 140 -2.14 15.86 8.96
C PHE A 140 -2.15 17.39 8.88
N PHE A 141 -3.28 18.03 9.18
CA PHE A 141 -3.42 19.49 9.19
C PHE A 141 -3.45 20.05 10.62
N THR A 142 -2.92 19.31 11.60
CA THR A 142 -2.82 19.77 12.98
C THR A 142 -2.03 21.08 13.06
N GLY A 143 -2.64 22.11 13.66
CA GLY A 143 -2.06 23.45 13.77
C GLY A 143 -2.02 24.27 12.47
N SER A 144 -2.55 23.74 11.36
CA SER A 144 -2.62 24.42 10.07
C SER A 144 -3.98 25.09 9.85
N GLU A 145 -4.08 25.99 8.88
CA GLU A 145 -5.37 26.47 8.41
C GLU A 145 -5.95 25.52 7.36
N VAL A 146 -7.27 25.39 7.32
CA VAL A 146 -7.95 24.54 6.35
C VAL A 146 -9.16 25.25 5.74
N PHE A 147 -9.42 24.94 4.48
CA PHE A 147 -10.57 25.43 3.73
C PHE A 147 -11.51 24.26 3.45
N VAL A 148 -12.77 24.39 3.83
CA VAL A 148 -13.80 23.38 3.60
C VAL A 148 -14.73 23.88 2.51
N ILE A 149 -14.70 23.25 1.34
CA ILE A 149 -15.50 23.67 0.18
C ILE A 149 -16.81 22.89 0.16
N GLY A 150 -17.93 23.57 0.40
CA GLY A 150 -19.27 22.98 0.38
C GLY A 150 -20.23 23.65 1.36
N GLY A 151 -21.53 23.60 1.06
CA GLY A 151 -22.61 24.13 1.92
C GLY A 151 -23.58 23.08 2.48
N GLY A 152 -23.35 21.80 2.16
CA GLY A 152 -24.22 20.70 2.59
C GLY A 152 -23.92 20.21 4.01
N PHE A 153 -24.64 19.16 4.42
CA PHE A 153 -24.52 18.59 5.77
C PHE A 153 -23.09 18.12 6.08
N ALA A 154 -22.48 17.39 5.15
CA ALA A 154 -21.11 16.91 5.28
C ALA A 154 -20.10 18.06 5.47
N ALA A 155 -20.23 19.14 4.70
CA ALA A 155 -19.32 20.28 4.85
C ALA A 155 -19.43 20.93 6.25
N ALA A 156 -20.64 21.09 6.78
CA ALA A 156 -20.85 21.65 8.11
C ALA A 156 -20.35 20.73 9.24
N GLU A 157 -20.65 19.43 9.17
CA GLU A 157 -20.24 18.45 10.17
C GLU A 157 -18.72 18.22 10.17
N GLU A 158 -18.14 18.02 8.99
CA GLU A 158 -16.71 17.75 8.84
C GLU A 158 -15.87 19.00 9.16
N ALA A 159 -16.38 20.21 8.89
CA ALA A 159 -15.72 21.44 9.31
C ALA A 159 -15.61 21.53 10.85
N ILE A 160 -16.70 21.21 11.57
CA ILE A 160 -16.67 21.14 13.04
C ILE A 160 -15.68 20.08 13.51
N PHE A 161 -15.66 18.91 12.87
CA PHE A 161 -14.68 17.86 13.20
C PHE A 161 -13.23 18.33 13.00
N LEU A 162 -12.93 19.03 11.89
CA LEU A 162 -11.59 19.55 11.58
C LEU A 162 -11.08 20.56 12.61
N THR A 163 -11.96 21.26 13.34
CA THR A 163 -11.53 22.17 14.44
C THR A 163 -10.79 21.47 15.56
N LYS A 164 -10.86 20.12 15.65
CA LYS A 164 -10.06 19.34 16.60
C LYS A 164 -8.57 19.31 16.28
N TYR A 165 -8.20 19.59 15.02
CA TYR A 165 -6.83 19.52 14.52
C TYR A 165 -6.36 20.88 14.01
N ALA A 166 -7.14 21.50 13.13
CA ALA A 166 -6.78 22.75 12.46
C ALA A 166 -6.77 23.94 13.43
N ARG A 167 -5.84 24.88 13.19
CA ARG A 167 -5.78 26.17 13.88
C ARG A 167 -7.01 27.03 13.60
N HIS A 168 -7.50 26.98 12.37
CA HIS A 168 -8.71 27.69 11.92
C HIS A 168 -9.31 27.00 10.70
N VAL A 169 -10.64 26.98 10.61
CA VAL A 169 -11.40 26.36 9.51
C VAL A 169 -12.20 27.43 8.77
N ASN A 170 -11.96 27.56 7.46
CA ASN A 170 -12.67 28.47 6.59
C ASN A 170 -13.66 27.69 5.72
N ILE A 171 -14.96 27.81 5.96
CA ILE A 171 -16.00 27.17 5.14
C ILE A 171 -16.32 28.08 3.96
N ILE A 172 -16.21 27.53 2.75
CA ILE A 172 -16.50 28.20 1.48
C ILE A 172 -17.80 27.63 0.93
N VAL A 173 -18.86 28.45 0.96
CA VAL A 173 -20.20 28.10 0.51
C VAL A 173 -20.52 28.88 -0.76
N ARG A 174 -20.80 28.17 -1.84
CA ARG A 174 -21.12 28.76 -3.15
C ARG A 174 -22.43 29.56 -3.14
N GLU A 175 -23.40 29.08 -2.37
CA GLU A 175 -24.74 29.63 -2.25
C GLU A 175 -24.80 30.76 -1.20
N PRO A 176 -25.90 31.54 -1.14
CA PRO A 176 -26.09 32.56 -0.12
C PRO A 176 -26.12 32.02 1.31
N ASP A 177 -26.44 30.74 1.47
CA ASP A 177 -26.42 30.06 2.77
C ASP A 177 -26.17 28.54 2.67
N PHE A 178 -25.97 27.88 3.81
CA PHE A 178 -25.92 26.42 3.91
C PHE A 178 -27.20 25.78 3.37
N THR A 179 -27.05 24.64 2.68
CA THR A 179 -28.16 23.84 2.15
C THR A 179 -28.59 22.71 3.09
N CYS A 180 -28.03 22.66 4.30
CA CYS A 180 -28.31 21.65 5.30
C CYS A 180 -29.23 22.15 6.43
N ALA A 181 -29.61 21.25 7.34
CA ALA A 181 -30.47 21.58 8.47
C ALA A 181 -29.89 22.72 9.32
N LYS A 182 -30.73 23.68 9.70
CA LYS A 182 -30.33 24.86 10.46
C LYS A 182 -29.58 24.52 11.76
N THR A 183 -29.92 23.41 12.41
CA THR A 183 -29.26 22.95 13.64
C THR A 183 -27.77 22.68 13.50
N ILE A 184 -27.30 22.16 12.36
CA ILE A 184 -25.87 21.93 12.12
C ILE A 184 -25.20 23.19 11.56
N ALA A 185 -25.89 23.95 10.70
CA ALA A 185 -25.39 25.21 10.16
C ALA A 185 -25.13 26.23 11.29
N ASP A 186 -26.06 26.38 12.23
CA ASP A 186 -25.92 27.28 13.38
C ASP A 186 -24.77 26.84 14.31
N LYS A 187 -24.55 25.52 14.48
CA LYS A 187 -23.39 25.01 15.23
C LYS A 187 -22.07 25.35 14.55
N ALA A 188 -21.99 25.24 13.22
CA ALA A 188 -20.78 25.61 12.48
C ALA A 188 -20.51 27.11 12.59
N ARG A 189 -21.55 27.96 12.48
CA ARG A 189 -21.40 29.42 12.64
C ARG A 189 -21.05 29.87 14.05
N ALA A 190 -21.53 29.15 15.07
CA ALA A 190 -21.28 29.48 16.47
C ALA A 190 -19.88 29.04 16.97
N ASN A 191 -19.15 28.26 16.18
CA ASN A 191 -17.81 27.80 16.55
C ASN A 191 -16.78 28.91 16.29
N GLU A 192 -16.03 29.30 17.33
CA GLU A 192 -15.07 30.41 17.28
C GLU A 192 -13.85 30.15 16.37
N HIS A 193 -13.56 28.88 16.07
CA HIS A 193 -12.49 28.47 15.15
C HIS A 193 -12.96 28.33 13.70
N ILE A 194 -14.21 28.70 13.41
CA ILE A 194 -14.80 28.60 12.07
C ILE A 194 -15.15 29.99 11.54
N THR A 195 -14.79 30.25 10.29
CA THR A 195 -15.31 31.39 9.52
C THR A 195 -16.02 30.90 8.28
N VAL A 196 -17.22 31.44 8.00
CA VAL A 196 -18.05 31.04 6.86
C VAL A 196 -18.07 32.16 5.82
N TYR A 197 -17.69 31.82 4.60
CA TYR A 197 -17.77 32.69 3.42
C TYR A 197 -18.87 32.16 2.51
N THR A 198 -19.99 32.85 2.45
CA THR A 198 -21.10 32.54 1.53
C THR A 198 -20.89 33.22 0.19
N ASN A 199 -21.69 32.83 -0.80
CA ASN A 199 -21.59 33.32 -2.17
C ASN A 199 -20.15 33.22 -2.72
N THR A 200 -19.34 32.25 -2.27
CA THR A 200 -17.91 32.21 -2.56
C THR A 200 -17.53 30.86 -3.15
N GLU A 201 -16.68 30.87 -4.17
CA GLU A 201 -16.11 29.66 -4.76
C GLU A 201 -14.59 29.79 -4.96
N ILE A 202 -13.91 28.64 -5.00
CA ILE A 202 -12.47 28.56 -5.26
C ILE A 202 -12.22 28.56 -6.78
N ILE A 203 -11.25 29.37 -7.22
CA ILE A 203 -10.80 29.45 -8.62
C ILE A 203 -9.54 28.60 -8.83
N GLU A 204 -8.57 28.75 -7.93
CA GLU A 204 -7.24 28.17 -8.09
C GLU A 204 -6.62 27.86 -6.73
N ALA A 205 -5.87 26.76 -6.67
CA ALA A 205 -4.92 26.45 -5.62
C ALA A 205 -3.55 26.14 -6.22
N SER A 206 -2.47 26.65 -5.64
CA SER A 206 -1.11 26.51 -6.18
C SER A 206 -0.03 26.50 -5.09
N GLY A 207 1.18 26.05 -5.45
CA GLY A 207 2.35 26.01 -4.58
C GLY A 207 3.47 25.12 -5.12
N GLU A 208 4.65 25.17 -4.49
CA GLU A 208 5.79 24.32 -4.82
C GLU A 208 5.88 23.15 -3.82
N GLY A 209 5.58 21.93 -4.29
CA GLY A 209 5.58 20.71 -3.48
C GLY A 209 4.35 20.55 -2.56
N SER A 210 3.94 21.61 -1.87
CA SER A 210 2.74 21.69 -1.03
C SER A 210 1.89 22.90 -1.38
N LEU A 211 0.61 22.92 -0.96
CA LEU A 211 -0.24 24.11 -1.12
C LEU A 211 0.34 25.34 -0.40
N LYS A 212 0.43 26.46 -1.13
CA LYS A 212 0.94 27.75 -0.63
C LYS A 212 0.00 28.92 -0.90
N LYS A 213 -0.86 28.81 -1.92
CA LYS A 213 -1.79 29.86 -2.33
C LYS A 213 -3.14 29.29 -2.72
N ALA A 214 -4.23 29.99 -2.36
CA ALA A 214 -5.57 29.73 -2.88
C ALA A 214 -6.27 31.04 -3.26
N VAL A 215 -6.98 31.05 -4.38
CA VAL A 215 -7.71 32.21 -4.91
C VAL A 215 -9.19 31.89 -4.94
N PHE A 216 -9.99 32.82 -4.42
CA PHE A 216 -11.43 32.69 -4.31
C PHE A 216 -12.13 33.89 -4.94
N ILE A 217 -13.38 33.71 -5.34
CA ILE A 217 -14.24 34.77 -5.88
C ILE A 217 -15.58 34.76 -5.17
N ASN A 218 -16.07 35.96 -4.84
CA ASN A 218 -17.45 36.14 -4.44
C ASN A 218 -18.33 36.24 -5.69
N ASN A 219 -19.29 35.33 -5.82
CA ASN A 219 -20.20 35.18 -6.95
C ASN A 219 -21.18 36.35 -7.13
N GLU A 220 -21.47 37.10 -6.06
CA GLU A 220 -22.32 38.29 -6.13
C GLU A 220 -21.51 39.56 -6.43
N THR A 221 -20.47 39.85 -5.63
CA THR A 221 -19.69 41.10 -5.76
C THR A 221 -18.66 41.04 -6.89
N LYS A 222 -18.31 39.82 -7.35
CA LYS A 222 -17.21 39.53 -8.28
C LYS A 222 -15.83 39.90 -7.75
N GLU A 223 -15.71 40.23 -6.47
CA GLU A 223 -14.43 40.49 -5.82
C GLU A 223 -13.65 39.19 -5.65
N THR A 224 -12.34 39.26 -5.92
CA THR A 224 -11.43 38.15 -5.72
C THR A 224 -10.54 38.42 -4.52
N TRP A 225 -10.22 37.36 -3.77
CA TRP A 225 -9.28 37.42 -2.67
C TRP A 225 -8.36 36.22 -2.69
N THR A 226 -7.19 36.39 -2.10
CA THR A 226 -6.12 35.39 -2.09
C THR A 226 -5.75 35.07 -0.66
N TYR A 227 -5.65 33.78 -0.37
CA TYR A 227 -4.97 33.27 0.80
C TYR A 227 -3.54 32.87 0.44
N GLU A 228 -2.55 33.33 1.21
CA GLU A 228 -1.15 32.91 1.11
C GLU A 228 -0.69 32.36 2.45
N ALA A 229 -0.15 31.14 2.44
CA ALA A 229 0.39 30.51 3.63
C ALA A 229 1.62 31.28 4.14
N LYS A 230 1.83 31.30 5.46
CA LYS A 230 3.05 31.88 6.05
C LYS A 230 4.30 31.14 5.57
N ALA A 231 5.45 31.81 5.67
CA ALA A 231 6.74 31.20 5.35
C ALA A 231 6.90 29.88 6.13
N ASN A 232 7.22 28.80 5.41
CA ASN A 232 7.33 27.42 5.92
C ASN A 232 6.04 26.71 6.39
N GLU A 233 4.86 27.32 6.23
CA GLU A 233 3.57 26.66 6.52
C GLU A 233 2.89 26.15 5.22
N SER A 234 1.94 25.22 5.36
CA SER A 234 1.00 24.81 4.32
C SER A 234 -0.42 24.82 4.87
N PHE A 235 -1.43 24.69 4.02
CA PHE A 235 -2.82 24.61 4.41
C PHE A 235 -3.54 23.48 3.68
N GLY A 236 -4.72 23.10 4.18
CA GLY A 236 -5.56 22.07 3.59
C GLY A 236 -6.76 22.62 2.84
N ILE A 237 -7.21 21.92 1.81
CA ILE A 237 -8.49 22.14 1.13
C ILE A 237 -9.26 20.82 1.17
N PHE A 238 -10.41 20.81 1.85
CA PHE A 238 -11.31 19.67 1.95
C PHE A 238 -12.54 19.92 1.09
N VAL A 239 -12.76 19.09 0.08
CA VAL A 239 -13.87 19.26 -0.87
C VAL A 239 -15.03 18.33 -0.50
N PHE A 240 -16.17 18.92 -0.10
CA PHE A 240 -17.41 18.21 0.22
C PHE A 240 -18.57 18.66 -0.68
N ALA A 241 -18.38 18.51 -2.00
CA ALA A 241 -19.39 18.78 -3.03
C ALA A 241 -20.40 17.64 -3.23
N GLY A 242 -20.36 16.62 -2.36
CA GLY A 242 -21.16 15.39 -2.46
C GLY A 242 -20.38 14.22 -3.05
N TYR A 243 -20.99 13.05 -2.97
CA TYR A 243 -20.48 11.81 -3.55
C TYR A 243 -21.40 11.36 -4.68
N GLU A 244 -20.82 10.74 -5.68
CA GLU A 244 -21.52 10.13 -6.81
C GLU A 244 -21.37 8.61 -6.71
N PRO A 245 -22.45 7.89 -6.38
CA PRO A 245 -22.45 6.43 -6.38
C PRO A 245 -22.27 5.89 -7.80
N ALA A 246 -21.36 4.93 -7.98
CA ALA A 246 -21.08 4.33 -9.28
C ALA A 246 -22.15 3.28 -9.66
N ASN A 247 -23.37 3.75 -9.92
CA ASN A 247 -24.56 2.90 -10.11
C ASN A 247 -25.04 2.77 -11.56
N ALA A 248 -24.39 3.44 -12.52
CA ALA A 248 -24.89 3.58 -13.89
C ALA A 248 -25.26 2.25 -14.58
N LEU A 249 -24.55 1.17 -14.23
CA LEU A 249 -24.76 -0.17 -14.80
C LEU A 249 -26.02 -0.89 -14.31
N PHE A 250 -26.59 -0.48 -13.16
CA PHE A 250 -27.66 -1.23 -12.49
C PHE A 250 -28.74 -0.36 -11.84
N LYS A 251 -28.67 0.97 -12.00
CA LYS A 251 -29.61 1.92 -11.38
C LYS A 251 -31.09 1.66 -11.69
N ASP A 252 -31.38 1.07 -12.85
CA ASP A 252 -32.75 0.76 -13.30
C ASP A 252 -33.18 -0.68 -12.95
N GLN A 253 -32.30 -1.48 -12.33
CA GLN A 253 -32.53 -2.89 -11.98
C GLN A 253 -32.68 -3.12 -10.47
N VAL A 254 -32.05 -2.29 -9.63
CA VAL A 254 -32.10 -2.40 -8.16
C VAL A 254 -32.68 -1.15 -7.51
N LYS A 255 -33.26 -1.31 -6.31
CA LYS A 255 -33.76 -0.16 -5.54
C LYS A 255 -32.60 0.72 -5.05
N LEU A 256 -32.70 2.01 -5.34
CA LEU A 256 -31.79 3.06 -4.88
C LEU A 256 -32.51 4.04 -3.96
N ASN A 257 -31.76 4.72 -3.09
CA ASN A 257 -32.27 5.87 -2.35
C ASN A 257 -32.22 7.16 -3.20
N GLU A 258 -32.66 8.29 -2.65
CA GLU A 258 -32.78 9.57 -3.36
C GLU A 258 -31.45 10.11 -3.92
N VAL A 259 -30.32 9.69 -3.35
CA VAL A 259 -28.98 10.12 -3.78
C VAL A 259 -28.27 9.07 -4.64
N GLY A 260 -28.94 7.96 -4.97
CA GLY A 260 -28.45 6.93 -5.88
C GLY A 260 -27.65 5.81 -5.23
N ASN A 261 -27.60 5.72 -3.90
CA ASN A 261 -26.98 4.57 -3.22
C ASN A 261 -27.92 3.35 -3.22
N VAL A 262 -27.35 2.14 -3.30
CA VAL A 262 -28.11 0.89 -3.29
C VAL A 262 -28.69 0.64 -1.90
N ILE A 263 -29.99 0.36 -1.84
CA ILE A 263 -30.69 -0.03 -0.62
C ILE A 263 -30.47 -1.54 -0.42
N THR A 264 -29.92 -1.92 0.74
CA THR A 264 -29.73 -3.31 1.11
C THR A 264 -30.33 -3.62 2.48
N ASP A 265 -30.61 -4.90 2.75
CA ASP A 265 -30.86 -5.36 4.11
C ASP A 265 -29.55 -5.50 4.93
N MET A 266 -29.67 -6.01 6.16
CA MET A 266 -28.52 -6.25 7.05
C MET A 266 -27.54 -7.32 6.55
N ASN A 267 -27.97 -8.17 5.62
CA ASN A 267 -27.17 -9.22 4.99
C ASN A 267 -26.56 -8.75 3.66
N ARG A 268 -26.70 -7.45 3.34
CA ARG A 268 -26.24 -6.83 2.09
C ARG A 268 -26.97 -7.31 0.84
N LYS A 269 -28.12 -7.94 1.00
CA LYS A 269 -28.99 -8.34 -0.10
C LYS A 269 -29.71 -7.12 -0.67
N THR A 270 -29.75 -7.00 -1.99
CA THR A 270 -30.49 -5.93 -2.69
C THR A 270 -31.97 -6.30 -2.89
N SER A 271 -32.69 -5.55 -3.72
CA SER A 271 -34.05 -5.90 -4.14
C SER A 271 -34.15 -7.11 -5.08
N LEU A 272 -33.03 -7.62 -5.59
CA LEU A 272 -32.98 -8.78 -6.49
C LEU A 272 -32.33 -9.99 -5.82
N ASP A 273 -32.88 -11.17 -6.04
CA ASP A 273 -32.32 -12.42 -5.55
C ASP A 273 -30.99 -12.76 -6.23
N GLY A 274 -30.01 -13.22 -5.45
CA GLY A 274 -28.64 -13.49 -5.94
C GLY A 274 -27.80 -12.25 -6.23
N VAL A 275 -28.32 -11.04 -5.95
CA VAL A 275 -27.61 -9.76 -6.13
C VAL A 275 -27.40 -9.09 -4.79
N TYR A 276 -26.13 -8.94 -4.42
CA TYR A 276 -25.69 -8.28 -3.19
C TYR A 276 -24.90 -7.03 -3.52
N ALA A 277 -24.83 -6.07 -2.59
CA ALA A 277 -24.04 -4.87 -2.76
C ALA A 277 -23.21 -4.57 -1.51
N ALA A 278 -21.97 -4.12 -1.69
CA ALA A 278 -21.03 -3.92 -0.58
C ALA A 278 -20.15 -2.68 -0.78
N GLY A 279 -19.73 -2.06 0.33
CA GLY A 279 -18.92 -0.86 0.27
C GLY A 279 -19.73 0.39 -0.03
N ASP A 280 -19.08 1.44 -0.48
CA ASP A 280 -19.65 2.80 -0.50
C ASP A 280 -20.73 3.00 -1.57
N ILE A 281 -21.03 1.97 -2.38
CA ILE A 281 -22.21 1.95 -3.24
C ILE A 281 -23.50 1.84 -2.42
N CYS A 282 -23.45 1.22 -1.23
CA CYS A 282 -24.61 1.03 -0.36
C CYS A 282 -24.93 2.27 0.49
N GLU A 283 -26.20 2.41 0.86
CA GLU A 283 -26.62 3.40 1.83
C GLU A 283 -25.99 3.12 3.21
N LYS A 284 -25.23 4.09 3.72
CA LYS A 284 -24.60 4.03 5.04
C LYS A 284 -24.22 5.42 5.54
N ASN A 285 -24.05 5.50 6.86
CA ASN A 285 -23.57 6.71 7.53
C ASN A 285 -22.04 6.82 7.45
N LEU A 286 -21.31 5.73 7.72
CA LEU A 286 -19.85 5.73 7.80
C LEU A 286 -19.21 5.09 6.56
N ARG A 287 -18.52 5.91 5.75
CA ARG A 287 -17.76 5.51 4.56
C ARG A 287 -16.27 5.40 4.92
N GLN A 288 -15.81 4.19 5.21
CA GLN A 288 -14.44 3.90 5.63
C GLN A 288 -14.01 2.53 5.09
N VAL A 289 -12.70 2.29 5.00
CA VAL A 289 -12.16 1.00 4.55
C VAL A 289 -12.69 -0.15 5.42
N VAL A 290 -12.74 0.04 6.74
CA VAL A 290 -13.21 -1.00 7.67
C VAL A 290 -14.69 -1.36 7.46
N THR A 291 -15.56 -0.38 7.21
CA THR A 291 -16.98 -0.64 6.95
C THR A 291 -17.19 -1.27 5.57
N ALA A 292 -16.40 -0.85 4.57
CA ALA A 292 -16.41 -1.47 3.25
C ALA A 292 -15.97 -2.94 3.29
N VAL A 293 -14.89 -3.26 4.01
CA VAL A 293 -14.40 -4.63 4.21
C VAL A 293 -15.45 -5.47 4.93
N SER A 294 -16.07 -4.94 5.99
CA SER A 294 -17.16 -5.61 6.72
C SER A 294 -18.34 -5.94 5.81
N ASP A 295 -18.79 -4.97 5.00
CA ASP A 295 -19.91 -5.19 4.07
C ASP A 295 -19.57 -6.26 3.03
N GLY A 296 -18.33 -6.29 2.53
CA GLY A 296 -17.87 -7.32 1.59
C GLY A 296 -17.94 -8.72 2.18
N ALA A 297 -17.49 -8.90 3.42
CA ALA A 297 -17.54 -10.19 4.12
C ALA A 297 -18.97 -10.65 4.39
N ILE A 298 -19.86 -9.74 4.80
CA ILE A 298 -21.29 -10.04 5.04
C ILE A 298 -21.98 -10.44 3.73
N ALA A 299 -21.75 -9.67 2.66
CA ALA A 299 -22.33 -9.95 1.33
C ALA A 299 -21.88 -11.31 0.80
N ALA A 300 -20.59 -11.61 0.87
CA ALA A 300 -20.02 -12.90 0.47
C ALA A 300 -20.67 -14.06 1.22
N THR A 301 -20.63 -14.03 2.55
CA THR A 301 -21.10 -15.14 3.40
C THR A 301 -22.61 -15.37 3.24
N SER A 302 -23.38 -14.29 3.05
CA SER A 302 -24.83 -14.38 2.85
C SER A 302 -25.21 -14.90 1.47
N LEU A 303 -24.35 -14.68 0.46
CA LEU A 303 -24.54 -15.13 -0.91
C LEU A 303 -24.24 -16.63 -1.10
N GLU A 304 -23.41 -17.25 -0.26
CA GLU A 304 -22.99 -18.67 -0.38
C GLU A 304 -24.16 -19.63 -0.61
N ARG A 305 -25.18 -19.57 0.26
CA ARG A 305 -26.35 -20.47 0.17
C ARG A 305 -27.16 -20.27 -1.11
N VAL A 306 -27.17 -19.06 -1.65
CA VAL A 306 -27.88 -18.76 -2.89
C VAL A 306 -27.12 -19.32 -4.09
N ILE A 307 -25.80 -19.19 -4.09
CA ILE A 307 -24.93 -19.77 -5.12
C ILE A 307 -25.13 -21.29 -5.18
N GLU A 308 -25.04 -21.99 -4.06
CA GLU A 308 -25.20 -23.45 -4.00
C GLU A 308 -26.54 -23.90 -4.59
N ALA A 309 -27.64 -23.26 -4.16
CA ALA A 309 -28.97 -23.58 -4.63
C ALA A 309 -29.15 -23.35 -6.14
N VAL A 310 -28.59 -22.26 -6.67
CA VAL A 310 -28.68 -21.93 -8.10
C VAL A 310 -27.81 -22.86 -8.94
N VAL A 311 -26.58 -23.15 -8.50
CA VAL A 311 -25.66 -24.08 -9.19
C VAL A 311 -26.26 -25.49 -9.25
N GLU A 312 -26.82 -25.98 -8.14
CA GLU A 312 -27.48 -27.29 -8.08
C GLU A 312 -28.72 -27.33 -8.98
N LYS A 313 -29.60 -26.33 -8.89
CA LYS A 313 -30.85 -26.27 -9.66
C LYS A 313 -30.63 -26.24 -11.17
N HIS A 314 -29.63 -25.50 -11.65
CA HIS A 314 -29.37 -25.31 -13.08
C HIS A 314 -28.26 -26.20 -13.65
N GLY A 315 -27.56 -26.95 -12.79
CA GLY A 315 -26.39 -27.74 -13.20
C GLY A 315 -25.30 -26.87 -13.83
N LEU A 316 -25.12 -25.64 -13.33
CA LEU A 316 -24.18 -24.66 -13.88
C LEU A 316 -22.75 -25.19 -13.75
N LYS A 317 -22.05 -25.37 -14.87
CA LYS A 317 -20.65 -25.80 -14.88
C LYS A 317 -19.73 -24.60 -14.77
N THR A 318 -19.30 -24.30 -13.56
CA THR A 318 -18.43 -23.17 -13.26
C THR A 318 -16.95 -23.51 -13.47
N GLU A 319 -16.13 -22.48 -13.65
CA GLU A 319 -14.68 -22.60 -13.78
C GLU A 319 -14.09 -23.30 -12.55
N LYS A 320 -13.06 -24.11 -12.76
CA LYS A 320 -12.39 -24.74 -11.62
C LYS A 320 -11.56 -23.71 -10.88
N LEU A 321 -11.71 -23.70 -9.57
CA LEU A 321 -10.92 -22.89 -8.67
C LEU A 321 -9.43 -23.15 -8.90
N LYS A 322 -8.71 -22.12 -9.36
CA LYS A 322 -7.27 -22.17 -9.59
C LYS A 322 -6.54 -21.83 -8.28
N VAL A 323 -6.73 -22.68 -7.28
CA VAL A 323 -5.91 -22.59 -6.06
C VAL A 323 -4.49 -22.97 -6.48
N LYS A 324 -3.53 -22.04 -6.39
CA LYS A 324 -2.12 -22.44 -6.42
C LYS A 324 -1.96 -23.47 -5.32
N ALA A 325 -1.54 -24.68 -5.68
CA ALA A 325 -1.43 -25.76 -4.71
C ALA A 325 -0.51 -25.32 -3.57
N ASN A 326 -1.10 -25.01 -2.42
CA ASN A 326 -0.41 -25.20 -1.16
C ASN A 326 -0.14 -26.70 -1.07
N THR A 327 1.07 -27.14 -1.42
CA THR A 327 1.60 -28.39 -0.88
C THR A 327 1.84 -28.20 0.61
N SER A 328 0.76 -28.21 1.39
CA SER A 328 0.74 -28.42 2.84
C SER A 328 -0.70 -28.31 3.38
N ALA A 329 -1.60 -29.21 2.96
CA ALA A 329 -2.90 -29.37 3.61
C ALA A 329 -3.05 -30.70 4.37
N ASP A 330 -2.18 -31.70 4.13
CA ASP A 330 -2.33 -33.04 4.73
C ASP A 330 -1.09 -33.52 5.51
N ASN A 331 -0.47 -32.64 6.29
CA ASN A 331 0.40 -33.02 7.41
C ASN A 331 0.38 -31.89 8.44
N VAL A 332 -0.77 -31.69 9.09
CA VAL A 332 -0.84 -30.96 10.36
C VAL A 332 -0.56 -31.97 11.48
N GLU A 333 0.67 -32.48 11.50
CA GLU A 333 1.29 -32.94 12.74
C GLU A 333 2.36 -31.91 13.08
N ALA A 334 2.07 -31.14 14.14
CA ALA A 334 2.95 -30.24 14.88
C ALA A 334 4.32 -29.91 14.22
N ALA A 335 4.35 -28.93 13.31
CA ALA A 335 5.58 -28.26 12.90
C ALA A 335 5.55 -26.81 13.43
N SER A 336 6.65 -26.42 14.08
CA SER A 336 6.84 -25.21 14.88
C SER A 336 6.74 -23.90 14.09
N ALA A 337 6.41 -22.83 14.81
CA ALA A 337 6.15 -21.48 14.33
C ALA A 337 7.38 -20.67 13.81
N ASP A 338 8.46 -21.31 13.35
CA ASP A 338 9.81 -20.68 13.34
C ASP A 338 10.62 -20.79 12.02
N SER A 339 10.01 -20.78 10.82
CA SER A 339 10.78 -20.74 9.55
C SER A 339 10.89 -19.31 9.01
N PHE A 340 12.12 -18.80 8.82
CA PHE A 340 12.39 -17.46 8.27
C PHE A 340 12.24 -17.40 6.74
N ILE A 341 12.37 -18.54 6.05
CA ILE A 341 12.39 -18.65 4.59
C ILE A 341 11.28 -19.59 4.16
N SER A 342 10.35 -19.11 3.34
CA SER A 342 9.29 -19.96 2.81
C SER A 342 9.85 -21.02 1.84
N SER A 343 9.09 -22.08 1.61
CA SER A 343 9.41 -23.10 0.59
C SER A 343 9.57 -22.50 -0.81
N ASP A 344 8.74 -21.51 -1.15
CA ASP A 344 8.81 -20.80 -2.44
C ASP A 344 10.11 -19.97 -2.55
N MET A 345 10.47 -19.24 -1.49
CA MET A 345 11.74 -18.50 -1.43
C MET A 345 12.93 -19.44 -1.53
N THR A 346 12.87 -20.57 -0.83
CA THR A 346 13.89 -21.63 -0.91
C THR A 346 14.04 -22.15 -2.34
N ALA A 347 12.95 -22.38 -3.07
CA ALA A 347 12.99 -22.84 -4.46
C ALA A 347 13.58 -21.77 -5.41
N GLN A 348 13.22 -20.50 -5.22
CA GLN A 348 13.78 -19.38 -6.00
C GLN A 348 15.28 -19.21 -5.75
N LEU A 349 15.72 -19.25 -4.49
CA LEU A 349 17.13 -19.17 -4.11
C LEU A 349 17.93 -20.35 -4.65
N LYS A 350 17.42 -21.59 -4.54
CA LYS A 350 18.06 -22.76 -5.14
C LYS A 350 18.26 -22.58 -6.64
N THR A 351 17.27 -22.00 -7.33
CA THR A 351 17.38 -21.72 -8.77
C THR A 351 18.42 -20.64 -9.07
N LEU A 352 18.43 -19.55 -8.30
CA LEU A 352 19.42 -18.47 -8.44
C LEU A 352 20.85 -18.99 -8.21
N TYR A 353 21.02 -19.84 -7.19
CA TYR A 353 22.32 -20.32 -6.74
C TYR A 353 22.86 -21.54 -7.48
N GLN A 354 22.12 -22.09 -8.45
CA GLN A 354 22.69 -23.05 -9.42
C GLN A 354 23.85 -22.46 -10.23
N LYS A 355 23.93 -21.12 -10.30
CA LYS A 355 24.98 -20.38 -11.01
C LYS A 355 26.19 -20.07 -10.14
N LEU A 356 26.19 -20.41 -8.84
CA LEU A 356 27.38 -20.23 -8.01
C LEU A 356 28.46 -21.20 -8.49
N ASP A 357 29.67 -20.70 -8.66
CA ASP A 357 30.84 -21.47 -9.11
C ASP A 357 31.96 -21.52 -8.07
N LYS A 358 31.79 -20.80 -6.95
CA LYS A 358 32.70 -20.74 -5.81
C LYS A 358 31.95 -20.84 -4.50
N ASP A 359 32.66 -21.21 -3.44
CA ASP A 359 32.12 -21.14 -2.08
C ASP A 359 32.19 -19.70 -1.55
N VAL A 360 31.17 -19.29 -0.82
CA VAL A 360 31.15 -18.06 -0.01
C VAL A 360 30.98 -18.44 1.46
N TRP A 361 31.82 -17.87 2.31
CA TRP A 361 31.73 -18.05 3.75
C TRP A 361 30.98 -16.87 4.37
N ILE A 362 30.01 -17.14 5.22
CA ILE A 362 29.30 -16.14 6.01
C ILE A 362 29.64 -16.41 7.48
N SER A 363 30.47 -15.54 8.05
CA SER A 363 30.80 -15.58 9.48
C SER A 363 29.72 -14.85 10.26
N CYS A 364 28.95 -15.58 11.06
CA CYS A 364 27.92 -15.06 11.94
C CYS A 364 28.52 -14.81 13.32
N TYR A 365 28.72 -13.54 13.66
CA TYR A 365 29.06 -13.10 15.00
C TYR A 365 27.74 -12.79 15.71
N ALA A 366 27.44 -13.52 16.79
CA ALA A 366 26.18 -13.37 17.52
C ALA A 366 26.39 -13.59 19.02
N ASP A 367 25.53 -12.97 19.82
CA ASP A 367 25.42 -13.18 21.26
C ASP A 367 24.10 -13.90 21.61
N GLU A 368 23.80 -14.04 22.90
CA GLU A 368 22.57 -14.66 23.40
C GLU A 368 21.37 -13.70 23.39
N SER A 369 21.49 -12.50 22.81
CA SER A 369 20.36 -11.59 22.68
C SER A 369 19.31 -12.15 21.71
N LYS A 370 18.07 -11.67 21.81
CA LYS A 370 17.00 -12.07 20.86
C LYS A 370 17.42 -11.85 19.40
N PHE A 371 18.05 -10.70 19.12
CA PHE A 371 18.53 -10.36 17.78
C PHE A 371 19.67 -11.28 17.33
N GLY A 372 20.64 -11.57 18.20
CA GLY A 372 21.74 -12.51 17.92
C GLY A 372 21.23 -13.94 17.62
N LEU A 373 20.25 -14.41 18.40
CA LEU A 373 19.60 -15.71 18.18
C LEU A 373 18.81 -15.74 16.86
N GLU A 374 18.05 -14.70 16.53
CA GLU A 374 17.34 -14.59 15.25
C GLU A 374 18.31 -14.61 14.05
N MET A 375 19.43 -13.90 14.12
CA MET A 375 20.48 -13.93 13.09
C MET A 375 21.08 -15.34 12.95
N SER A 376 21.42 -15.98 14.06
CA SER A 376 21.96 -17.34 14.10
C SER A 376 21.00 -18.36 13.47
N ASN A 377 19.70 -18.24 13.74
CA ASN A 377 18.69 -19.15 13.19
C ASN A 377 18.43 -18.88 11.71
N PHE A 378 18.33 -17.61 11.31
CA PHE A 378 18.16 -17.21 9.92
C PHE A 378 19.27 -17.78 9.03
N ILE A 379 20.54 -17.64 9.46
CA ILE A 379 21.66 -18.04 8.60
C ILE A 379 21.79 -19.56 8.47
N ASP A 380 21.37 -20.33 9.48
CA ASP A 380 21.31 -21.79 9.41
C ASP A 380 20.29 -22.27 8.36
N GLU A 381 19.13 -21.62 8.32
CA GLU A 381 18.10 -21.91 7.34
C GLU A 381 18.54 -21.44 5.94
N PHE A 382 19.12 -20.25 5.85
CA PHE A 382 19.58 -19.66 4.58
C PHE A 382 20.71 -20.47 3.93
N ALA A 383 21.64 -21.01 4.72
CA ALA A 383 22.74 -21.83 4.20
C ALA A 383 22.25 -23.10 3.50
N GLN A 384 21.07 -23.62 3.85
CA GLN A 384 20.49 -24.81 3.21
C GLN A 384 20.01 -24.56 1.77
N THR A 385 20.00 -23.30 1.33
CA THR A 385 19.56 -22.91 0.00
C THR A 385 20.62 -23.20 -1.08
N SER A 386 21.90 -23.37 -0.70
CA SER A 386 22.95 -23.79 -1.63
C SER A 386 24.14 -24.44 -0.91
N PRO A 387 24.71 -25.54 -1.46
CA PRO A 387 25.92 -26.15 -0.89
C PRO A 387 27.15 -25.22 -0.92
N HIS A 388 27.14 -24.16 -1.75
CA HIS A 388 28.22 -23.17 -1.83
C HIS A 388 28.20 -22.12 -0.72
N ILE A 389 27.12 -22.04 0.07
CA ILE A 389 27.04 -21.14 1.21
C ILE A 389 27.56 -21.88 2.45
N LYS A 390 28.68 -21.42 2.99
CA LYS A 390 29.29 -21.98 4.20
C LYS A 390 29.10 -21.01 5.36
N VAL A 391 28.78 -21.52 6.54
CA VAL A 391 28.55 -20.69 7.74
C VAL A 391 29.56 -21.03 8.81
N THR A 392 30.12 -20.01 9.45
CA THR A 392 30.88 -20.15 10.70
C THR A 392 30.20 -19.31 11.76
N LYS A 393 29.87 -19.90 12.91
CA LYS A 393 29.28 -19.17 14.05
C LYS A 393 30.33 -18.90 15.10
N GLN A 394 30.39 -17.67 15.58
CA GLN A 394 31.40 -17.21 16.53
C GLN A 394 30.76 -16.26 17.56
N PRO A 395 31.26 -16.22 18.80
CA PRO A 395 30.86 -15.18 19.75
C PRO A 395 31.36 -13.81 19.25
N LEU A 396 30.74 -12.74 19.74
CA LEU A 396 31.21 -11.37 19.50
C LEU A 396 32.67 -11.21 19.96
N ASP A 397 33.43 -10.38 19.24
CA ASP A 397 34.83 -10.09 19.53
C ASP A 397 35.11 -8.57 19.51
N ALA A 398 36.39 -8.18 19.66
CA ALA A 398 36.78 -6.78 19.70
C ALA A 398 36.58 -6.04 18.35
N ALA A 399 36.58 -6.76 17.23
CA ALA A 399 36.34 -6.20 15.90
C ALA A 399 34.84 -6.18 15.54
N HIS A 400 34.06 -7.12 16.09
CA HIS A 400 32.62 -7.30 15.84
C HIS A 400 31.87 -7.25 17.18
N SER A 401 31.77 -6.05 17.76
CA SER A 401 31.15 -5.84 19.07
C SER A 401 29.61 -5.87 19.05
N GLN A 402 29.00 -6.09 17.89
CA GLN A 402 27.55 -6.15 17.68
C GLN A 402 27.22 -7.33 16.75
N PRO A 403 26.04 -7.97 16.90
CA PRO A 403 25.66 -9.08 16.03
C PRO A 403 25.72 -8.71 14.54
N CYS A 404 26.38 -9.54 13.73
CA CYS A 404 26.58 -9.30 12.31
C CYS A 404 26.86 -10.56 11.49
N PHE A 405 26.60 -10.48 10.19
CA PHE A 405 27.13 -11.39 9.19
C PHE A 405 28.29 -10.73 8.43
N VAL A 406 29.44 -11.39 8.38
CA VAL A 406 30.60 -10.96 7.59
C VAL A 406 30.76 -11.91 6.42
N PHE A 407 30.74 -11.37 5.19
CA PHE A 407 30.96 -12.14 3.98
C PHE A 407 32.45 -12.30 3.71
N CYS A 408 32.86 -13.53 3.46
CA CYS A 408 34.23 -13.90 3.14
C CYS A 408 34.27 -14.76 1.86
N ASP A 409 35.40 -14.70 1.16
CA ASP A 409 35.65 -15.58 0.01
C ASP A 409 35.92 -17.04 0.43
N ALA A 410 36.23 -17.89 -0.56
CA ALA A 410 36.53 -19.30 -0.34
C ALA A 410 37.74 -19.55 0.58
N ASP A 411 38.69 -18.60 0.64
CA ASP A 411 39.88 -18.62 1.49
C ASP A 411 39.64 -17.94 2.86
N LYS A 412 38.37 -17.64 3.17
CA LYS A 412 37.90 -16.97 4.39
C LYS A 412 38.43 -15.55 4.58
N GLN A 413 38.87 -14.88 3.51
CA GLN A 413 39.23 -13.48 3.56
C GLN A 413 37.98 -12.60 3.49
N PRO A 414 37.85 -11.55 4.33
CA PRO A 414 36.71 -10.64 4.29
C PRO A 414 36.55 -9.94 2.94
N LEU A 415 35.32 -9.88 2.44
CA LEU A 415 34.95 -9.24 1.18
C LEU A 415 34.50 -7.77 1.34
N GLY A 416 34.72 -7.19 2.52
CA GLY A 416 34.29 -5.82 2.84
C GLY A 416 32.77 -5.66 2.95
N LEU A 417 32.01 -6.73 3.15
CA LEU A 417 30.54 -6.69 3.26
C LEU A 417 30.05 -7.24 4.60
N ILE A 418 29.38 -6.39 5.37
CA ILE A 418 28.92 -6.67 6.73
C ILE A 418 27.44 -6.34 6.86
N TYR A 419 26.64 -7.25 7.40
CA TYR A 419 25.22 -7.06 7.67
C TYR A 419 24.94 -7.10 9.16
N HIS A 420 24.48 -5.98 9.70
CA HIS A 420 23.88 -5.83 11.03
C HIS A 420 22.34 -5.82 10.91
N ALA A 421 21.79 -6.90 10.34
CA ALA A 421 20.34 -7.06 10.15
C ALA A 421 20.00 -8.55 9.98
N VAL A 422 18.80 -8.96 10.39
CA VAL A 422 18.18 -10.22 9.92
C VAL A 422 17.49 -9.90 8.58
N PRO A 423 17.99 -10.42 7.44
CA PRO A 423 17.44 -10.10 6.14
C PRO A 423 15.97 -10.53 6.03
N GLY A 424 15.11 -9.56 5.75
CA GLY A 424 13.67 -9.76 5.61
C GLY A 424 13.03 -8.65 4.77
N GLY A 425 11.74 -8.80 4.46
CA GLY A 425 11.02 -7.82 3.65
C GLY A 425 11.70 -7.55 2.30
N HIS A 426 11.93 -6.27 1.99
CA HIS A 426 12.58 -5.88 0.72
C HIS A 426 14.09 -6.14 0.70
N GLU A 427 14.75 -6.25 1.87
CA GLU A 427 16.21 -6.48 1.95
C GLU A 427 16.61 -7.95 1.81
N PHE A 428 15.66 -8.87 1.87
CA PHE A 428 15.93 -10.29 1.61
C PHE A 428 16.56 -10.50 0.22
N THR A 429 16.04 -9.80 -0.79
CA THR A 429 16.58 -9.85 -2.17
C THR A 429 17.98 -9.27 -2.24
N SER A 430 18.27 -8.19 -1.49
CA SER A 430 19.61 -7.59 -1.45
C SER A 430 20.64 -8.57 -0.91
N PHE A 431 20.33 -9.25 0.20
CA PHE A 431 21.18 -10.26 0.81
C PHE A 431 21.37 -11.49 -0.09
N ALA A 432 20.32 -11.92 -0.78
CA ALA A 432 20.43 -13.01 -1.75
C ALA A 432 21.35 -12.65 -2.94
N LEU A 433 21.25 -11.41 -3.43
CA LEU A 433 22.14 -10.90 -4.48
C LEU A 433 23.58 -10.71 -3.98
N ALA A 434 23.79 -10.46 -2.69
CA ALA A 434 25.13 -10.41 -2.09
C ALA A 434 25.88 -11.74 -2.31
N VAL A 435 25.23 -12.86 -1.98
CA VAL A 435 25.76 -14.21 -2.19
C VAL A 435 26.02 -14.47 -3.67
N TYR A 436 25.04 -14.14 -4.53
CA TYR A 436 25.18 -14.32 -5.98
C TYR A 436 26.37 -13.52 -6.56
N ASN A 437 26.60 -12.29 -6.07
CA ASN A 437 27.70 -11.45 -6.52
C ASN A 437 29.05 -11.84 -5.90
N ALA A 438 29.06 -12.45 -4.70
CA ALA A 438 30.27 -12.92 -4.06
C ALA A 438 30.80 -14.23 -4.68
N ALA A 439 29.89 -15.16 -5.00
CA ALA A 439 30.23 -16.55 -5.35
C ALA A 439 29.73 -17.02 -6.74
N GLY A 440 29.05 -16.16 -7.49
CA GLY A 440 28.55 -16.46 -8.83
C GLY A 440 29.16 -15.58 -9.91
N PRO A 441 28.57 -15.55 -11.12
CA PRO A 441 29.10 -14.81 -12.26
C PRO A 441 28.94 -13.28 -12.12
N LYS A 442 28.38 -12.82 -10.99
CA LYS A 442 28.01 -11.44 -10.70
C LYS A 442 26.92 -10.89 -11.64
N GLN A 443 26.25 -9.84 -11.20
CA GLN A 443 25.37 -9.06 -12.05
C GLN A 443 26.21 -8.24 -13.04
N PRO A 444 25.78 -8.11 -14.32
CA PRO A 444 26.51 -7.35 -15.32
C PRO A 444 26.63 -5.88 -14.89
N LEU A 445 27.81 -5.30 -15.07
CA LEU A 445 28.12 -3.91 -14.77
C LEU A 445 28.79 -3.27 -15.98
N ASP A 446 28.52 -1.98 -16.21
CA ASP A 446 29.19 -1.20 -17.24
C ASP A 446 30.71 -1.14 -16.99
N GLU A 447 31.52 -1.34 -18.05
CA GLU A 447 32.98 -1.41 -17.94
C GLU A 447 33.58 -0.13 -17.35
N SER A 448 33.01 1.04 -17.65
CA SER A 448 33.50 2.31 -17.11
C SER A 448 33.29 2.43 -15.61
N LEU A 449 32.18 1.90 -15.09
CA LEU A 449 31.88 1.85 -13.66
C LEU A 449 32.79 0.84 -12.94
N LEU A 450 33.05 -0.31 -13.57
CA LEU A 450 33.96 -1.32 -13.01
C LEU A 450 35.39 -0.78 -12.90
N GLU A 451 35.89 -0.12 -13.96
CA GLU A 451 37.20 0.54 -13.91
C GLU A 451 37.26 1.64 -12.84
N ALA A 452 36.19 2.41 -12.68
CA ALA A 452 36.12 3.44 -11.65
C ALA A 452 36.23 2.84 -10.25
N ILE A 453 35.53 1.72 -9.98
CA ILE A 453 35.63 0.99 -8.72
C ILE A 453 37.06 0.50 -8.50
N HIS A 454 37.68 -0.18 -9.49
CA HIS A 454 39.02 -0.75 -9.33
C HIS A 454 40.14 0.30 -9.17
N LYS A 455 39.95 1.51 -9.69
CA LYS A 455 40.92 2.62 -9.55
C LYS A 455 40.93 3.24 -8.14
N MET A 456 39.93 2.95 -7.30
CA MET A 456 39.90 3.49 -5.94
C MET A 456 40.98 2.85 -5.06
N THR A 457 41.76 3.70 -4.38
CA THR A 457 42.86 3.28 -3.49
C THR A 457 42.70 3.81 -2.06
N ALA A 458 41.86 4.83 -1.86
CA ALA A 458 41.54 5.33 -0.53
C ALA A 458 40.62 4.34 0.19
N LYS A 459 40.89 4.08 1.47
CA LYS A 459 39.99 3.28 2.29
C LYS A 459 38.68 4.03 2.50
N GLN A 460 37.55 3.39 2.20
CA GLN A 460 36.21 3.93 2.36
C GLN A 460 35.39 3.01 3.25
N ASN A 461 34.55 3.60 4.10
CA ASN A 461 33.57 2.89 4.89
C ASN A 461 32.18 3.46 4.60
N ILE A 462 31.28 2.63 4.10
CA ILE A 462 29.92 3.00 3.69
C ILE A 462 28.94 2.31 4.63
N LYS A 463 28.25 3.07 5.48
CA LYS A 463 27.15 2.56 6.30
C LYS A 463 25.83 2.85 5.62
N VAL A 464 24.99 1.85 5.42
CA VAL A 464 23.65 2.00 4.83
C VAL A 464 22.61 1.62 5.87
N MET A 465 21.86 2.62 6.31
CA MET A 465 20.79 2.50 7.29
C MET A 465 19.47 2.25 6.55
N VAL A 466 18.84 1.12 6.87
CA VAL A 466 17.64 0.61 6.21
C VAL A 466 16.51 0.38 7.21
N SER A 467 15.32 0.15 6.66
CA SER A 467 14.18 -0.45 7.35
C SER A 467 13.71 -1.61 6.49
N LEU A 468 13.34 -2.75 7.08
CA LEU A 468 12.88 -3.93 6.33
C LEU A 468 11.60 -3.66 5.49
N SER A 469 10.88 -2.58 5.77
CA SER A 469 9.69 -2.13 5.03
C SER A 469 9.98 -1.11 3.91
N CYS A 470 11.23 -0.68 3.75
CA CYS A 470 11.64 0.34 2.79
C CYS A 470 11.79 -0.23 1.38
N THR A 471 10.99 0.25 0.42
CA THR A 471 11.06 -0.19 -0.99
C THR A 471 12.21 0.41 -1.79
N MET A 472 12.83 1.49 -1.29
CA MET A 472 13.93 2.20 -1.96
C MET A 472 15.33 1.81 -1.45
N CYS A 473 15.40 1.19 -0.29
CA CYS A 473 16.64 0.78 0.36
C CYS A 473 17.40 -0.32 -0.40
N PRO A 474 16.73 -1.29 -1.07
CA PRO A 474 17.43 -2.37 -1.74
C PRO A 474 18.40 -1.90 -2.82
N GLU A 475 18.08 -0.83 -3.54
CA GLU A 475 18.96 -0.32 -4.59
C GLU A 475 20.25 0.28 -4.04
N VAL A 476 20.18 0.99 -2.90
CA VAL A 476 21.36 1.57 -2.24
C VAL A 476 22.24 0.46 -1.67
N VAL A 477 21.63 -0.52 -0.99
CA VAL A 477 22.34 -1.69 -0.45
C VAL A 477 23.01 -2.48 -1.57
N GLN A 478 22.28 -2.80 -2.64
CA GLN A 478 22.81 -3.55 -3.78
C GLN A 478 23.93 -2.80 -4.49
N SER A 479 23.84 -1.47 -4.58
CA SER A 479 24.88 -0.64 -5.18
C SER A 479 26.14 -0.58 -4.31
N ALA A 480 26.00 -0.33 -3.01
CA ALA A 480 27.12 -0.25 -2.07
C ALA A 480 27.83 -1.60 -1.93
N GLN A 481 27.08 -2.70 -1.73
CA GLN A 481 27.68 -4.03 -1.65
C GLN A 481 28.40 -4.43 -2.93
N ARG A 482 27.90 -4.01 -4.11
CA ARG A 482 28.54 -4.32 -5.39
C ARG A 482 29.91 -3.65 -5.48
N ILE A 483 30.07 -2.43 -4.94
CA ILE A 483 31.35 -1.72 -4.89
C ILE A 483 32.32 -2.45 -3.96
N ALA A 484 31.89 -2.80 -2.73
CA ALA A 484 32.74 -3.53 -1.77
C ALA A 484 33.23 -4.88 -2.33
N LEU A 485 32.34 -5.65 -2.97
CA LEU A 485 32.68 -6.93 -3.60
C LEU A 485 33.65 -6.83 -4.79
N GLU A 486 33.91 -5.62 -5.32
CA GLU A 486 34.85 -5.36 -6.40
C GLU A 486 36.12 -4.64 -5.94
N ASN A 487 36.17 -4.06 -4.73
CA ASN A 487 37.35 -3.36 -4.23
C ASN A 487 37.56 -3.54 -2.72
N HIS A 488 38.68 -4.18 -2.36
CA HIS A 488 39.10 -4.46 -0.98
C HIS A 488 39.41 -3.22 -0.12
N HIS A 489 39.45 -2.02 -0.71
CA HIS A 489 39.54 -0.77 0.05
C HIS A 489 38.19 -0.24 0.54
N VAL A 490 37.07 -0.84 0.12
CA VAL A 490 35.72 -0.38 0.46
C VAL A 490 35.03 -1.39 1.38
N ASP A 491 34.76 -0.95 2.60
CA ASP A 491 33.91 -1.67 3.55
C ASP A 491 32.47 -1.12 3.45
N THR A 492 31.47 -1.99 3.33
CA THR A 492 30.05 -1.66 3.35
C THR A 492 29.35 -2.37 4.50
N GLU A 493 28.68 -1.60 5.35
CA GLU A 493 27.95 -2.08 6.53
C GLU A 493 26.46 -1.74 6.39
N ILE A 494 25.58 -2.74 6.51
CA ILE A 494 24.14 -2.56 6.39
C ILE A 494 23.51 -2.67 7.77
N TYR A 495 22.77 -1.66 8.20
CA TYR A 495 22.12 -1.61 9.51
C TYR A 495 20.60 -1.53 9.41
N ASP A 496 19.89 -2.43 10.09
CA ASP A 496 18.45 -2.25 10.35
C ASP A 496 18.27 -1.26 11.52
N LEU A 497 17.73 -0.07 11.22
CA LEU A 497 17.52 0.97 12.24
C LEU A 497 16.59 0.54 13.37
N ALA A 498 15.74 -0.48 13.17
CA ALA A 498 14.92 -1.01 14.25
C ALA A 498 15.75 -1.65 15.37
N GLN A 499 16.93 -2.18 15.04
CA GLN A 499 17.84 -2.85 15.97
C GLN A 499 18.92 -1.90 16.53
N PHE A 500 19.22 -0.82 15.79
CA PHE A 500 20.27 0.15 16.12
C PHE A 500 19.74 1.59 16.18
N PRO A 501 18.78 1.90 17.09
CA PRO A 501 18.17 3.22 17.19
C PRO A 501 19.17 4.34 17.55
N GLU A 502 20.29 4.02 18.19
CA GLU A 502 21.35 4.97 18.52
C GLU A 502 22.01 5.58 17.27
N LEU A 503 22.05 4.85 16.14
CA LEU A 503 22.58 5.39 14.89
C LEU A 503 21.66 6.48 14.31
N LYS A 504 20.35 6.38 14.58
CA LYS A 504 19.38 7.41 14.22
C LYS A 504 19.70 8.73 14.92
N GLU A 505 20.02 8.68 16.20
CA GLU A 505 20.39 9.87 16.98
C GLU A 505 21.76 10.40 16.57
N LYS A 506 22.75 9.51 16.46
CA LYS A 506 24.14 9.87 16.10
C LYS A 506 24.22 10.64 14.78
N TYR A 507 23.56 10.14 13.73
CA TYR A 507 23.60 10.76 12.39
C TYR A 507 22.38 11.61 12.06
N LYS A 508 21.49 11.86 13.04
CA LYS A 508 20.26 12.65 12.88
C LYS A 508 19.40 12.16 11.69
N ILE A 509 19.17 10.86 11.63
CA ILE A 509 18.51 10.19 10.51
C ILE A 509 16.99 10.47 10.56
N MET A 510 16.49 11.18 9.55
CA MET A 510 15.08 11.55 9.43
C MET A 510 14.29 10.65 8.45
N SER A 511 14.98 9.92 7.58
CA SER A 511 14.40 8.99 6.62
C SER A 511 15.43 7.94 6.16
N VAL A 512 14.95 6.84 5.57
CA VAL A 512 15.77 5.79 4.93
C VAL A 512 15.41 5.66 3.44
N PRO A 513 16.32 5.18 2.57
CA PRO A 513 17.71 4.82 2.87
C PRO A 513 18.54 6.04 3.26
N CYS A 514 19.40 5.84 4.25
CA CYS A 514 20.39 6.82 4.67
C CYS A 514 21.77 6.17 4.53
N MET A 515 22.65 6.79 3.76
CA MET A 515 24.02 6.34 3.55
C MET A 515 24.97 7.29 4.27
N VAL A 516 25.89 6.75 5.06
CA VAL A 516 26.93 7.52 5.74
C VAL A 516 28.29 7.04 5.27
N ILE A 517 29.09 7.96 4.74
CA ILE A 517 30.45 7.68 4.26
C ILE A 517 31.46 8.16 5.31
N ASN A 518 32.35 7.26 5.72
CA ASN A 518 33.45 7.48 6.67
C ASN A 518 32.99 8.12 7.99
N ASP A 519 31.81 7.74 8.48
CA ASP A 519 31.21 8.26 9.72
C ASP A 519 30.93 9.77 9.77
N GLU A 520 31.07 10.47 8.64
CA GLU A 520 30.97 11.94 8.59
C GLU A 520 29.90 12.42 7.60
N LYS A 521 29.89 11.88 6.37
CA LYS A 521 29.07 12.41 5.29
C LYS A 521 27.74 11.67 5.21
N VAL A 522 26.66 12.33 5.62
CA VAL A 522 25.30 11.77 5.61
C VAL A 522 24.58 12.13 4.30
N HIS A 523 24.07 11.11 3.61
CA HIS A 523 23.32 11.23 2.37
C HIS A 523 21.98 10.52 2.48
N PHE A 524 20.90 11.16 2.03
CA PHE A 524 19.55 10.60 2.06
C PHE A 524 19.03 10.25 0.67
N GLY A 525 18.09 9.32 0.65
CA GLY A 525 17.33 8.96 -0.53
C GLY A 525 18.04 7.91 -1.39
N LYS A 526 17.34 7.53 -2.46
CA LYS A 526 17.77 6.49 -3.38
C LYS A 526 19.07 6.88 -4.09
N LYS A 527 20.00 5.93 -4.22
CA LYS A 527 21.29 6.09 -4.88
C LYS A 527 21.61 4.85 -5.70
N SER A 528 21.91 5.07 -6.97
CA SER A 528 22.48 4.06 -7.86
C SER A 528 23.97 3.91 -7.61
N LEU A 529 24.57 2.85 -8.16
CA LEU A 529 26.02 2.62 -8.08
C LEU A 529 26.84 3.81 -8.60
N LYS A 530 26.38 4.45 -9.69
CA LYS A 530 27.03 5.65 -10.22
C LYS A 530 26.97 6.81 -9.23
N ASP A 531 25.81 7.04 -8.61
CA ASP A 531 25.65 8.12 -7.64
C ASP A 531 26.54 7.91 -6.41
N ILE A 532 26.74 6.65 -5.99
CA ILE A 532 27.63 6.33 -4.86
C ILE A 532 29.08 6.59 -5.25
N LEU A 533 29.52 6.17 -6.44
CA LEU A 533 30.89 6.43 -6.90
C LEU A 533 31.24 7.91 -7.05
N GLU A 534 30.27 8.76 -7.38
CA GLU A 534 30.48 10.22 -7.42
C GLU A 534 30.68 10.84 -6.03
N LEU A 535 30.33 10.12 -4.95
CA LEU A 535 30.44 10.56 -3.57
C LEU A 535 31.69 10.03 -2.84
N LEU A 536 32.30 8.95 -3.35
CA LEU A 536 33.50 8.30 -2.82
C LEU A 536 34.76 8.92 -3.42
#